data_AF-A0A9E0WP32-F1
#
_entry.id   AF-A0A9E0WP32-F1
#
_cell.length_a   1.000
_cell.length_b   1.000
_cell.length_c   1.000
_cell.angle_alpha   90.00
_cell.angle_beta   90.00
_cell.angle_gamma   90.00
#
_symmetry.space_group_name_H-M   'P 1'
#
loop_
_entity.id
_entity.type
_entity.pdbx_description
1 polymer ?
#
loop_
_entity_poly.entity_id
_entity_poly.type
_entity_poly.pdbx_seq_one_letter_code
_entity_poly.pdbx_strand_id
1 'polypeptide(L)'
;MKTSITYTVGSETLQKILMTSIKAKEAYRHLQEQTENPYIQKWLTTKLKSIDNFILEVQVHLETMGIEPVSISKMQLRIMKLMAELKSIMTRKDDEMVIRECLNIDGVYLSSLSNVKRSAVVTDTLYQLYSKQIEAIRRRPIKQMENHNVLLG
;
A
#
# COMPACT_ATOMS: atom_id res chain seq x y z
N MET A 1 -8.67 -30.62 -15.75
CA MET A 1 -7.79 -30.37 -14.58
C MET A 1 -6.93 -29.10 -14.63
N LYS A 2 -7.01 -28.22 -15.66
CA LYS A 2 -6.27 -26.94 -15.67
C LYS A 2 -6.94 -25.79 -14.90
N THR A 3 -8.27 -25.85 -14.73
CA THR A 3 -9.06 -24.77 -14.13
C THR A 3 -8.81 -24.64 -12.63
N SER A 4 -8.95 -25.71 -11.86
CA SER A 4 -8.78 -25.67 -10.39
C SER A 4 -7.42 -25.13 -9.93
N ILE A 5 -6.32 -25.54 -10.58
CA ILE A 5 -4.97 -25.07 -10.23
C ILE A 5 -4.81 -23.57 -10.51
N THR A 6 -5.37 -23.08 -11.61
CA THR A 6 -5.29 -21.66 -12.00
C THR A 6 -6.07 -20.77 -11.01
N TYR A 7 -7.23 -21.23 -10.53
CA TYR A 7 -8.02 -20.53 -9.51
C TYR A 7 -7.30 -20.50 -8.15
N THR A 8 -6.67 -21.60 -7.72
CA THR A 8 -5.90 -21.64 -6.46
C THR A 8 -4.70 -20.70 -6.48
N VAL A 9 -3.91 -20.70 -7.56
CA VAL A 9 -2.72 -19.83 -7.66
C VAL A 9 -3.11 -18.35 -7.85
N GLY A 10 -4.22 -18.08 -8.56
CA GLY A 10 -4.78 -16.74 -8.72
C GLY A 10 -5.29 -16.15 -7.39
N SER A 11 -5.96 -16.96 -6.57
CA SER A 11 -6.47 -16.51 -5.28
C SER A 11 -5.37 -16.30 -4.24
N GLU A 12 -4.35 -17.16 -4.19
CA GLU A 12 -3.16 -16.95 -3.34
C GLU A 12 -2.46 -15.63 -3.68
N THR A 13 -2.38 -15.30 -4.97
CA THR A 13 -1.81 -14.04 -5.45
C THR A 13 -2.63 -12.83 -4.99
N LEU A 14 -3.96 -12.93 -5.05
CA LEU A 14 -4.89 -11.91 -4.55
C LEU A 14 -4.83 -11.75 -3.02
N GLN A 15 -4.73 -12.86 -2.28
CA GLN A 15 -4.57 -12.83 -0.83
C GLN A 15 -3.25 -12.17 -0.42
N LYS A 16 -2.16 -12.50 -1.13
CA LYS A 16 -0.84 -11.91 -0.88
C LYS A 16 -0.85 -10.40 -1.12
N ILE A 17 -1.46 -9.94 -2.21
CA ILE A 17 -1.49 -8.51 -2.49
C ILE A 17 -2.46 -7.77 -1.58
N LEU A 18 -3.57 -8.38 -1.19
CA LEU A 18 -4.48 -7.84 -0.18
C LEU A 18 -3.75 -7.59 1.14
N MET A 19 -3.05 -8.61 1.66
CA MET A 19 -2.25 -8.50 2.88
C MET A 19 -1.18 -7.41 2.77
N THR A 20 -0.49 -7.33 1.63
CA THR A 20 0.54 -6.30 1.38
C THR A 20 -0.07 -4.90 1.38
N SER A 21 -1.25 -4.74 0.78
CA SER A 21 -1.96 -3.46 0.68
C SER A 21 -2.44 -2.98 2.04
N ILE A 22 -2.98 -3.89 2.87
CA ILE A 22 -3.37 -3.56 4.24
C ILE A 22 -2.14 -3.15 5.06
N LYS A 23 -1.00 -3.83 4.89
CA LYS A 23 0.25 -3.45 5.55
C LYS A 23 0.72 -2.05 5.16
N ALA A 24 0.70 -1.74 3.86
CA ALA A 24 1.04 -0.42 3.36
C ALA A 24 0.10 0.66 3.89
N LYS A 25 -1.22 0.38 3.92
CA LYS A 25 -2.23 1.29 4.49
C LYS A 25 -1.92 1.67 5.93
N GLU A 26 -1.66 0.69 6.80
CA GLU A 26 -1.36 0.98 8.20
C GLU A 26 -0.04 1.76 8.36
N ALA A 27 0.98 1.47 7.52
CA ALA A 27 2.22 2.23 7.52
C ALA A 27 2.00 3.71 7.12
N TYR A 28 1.22 3.98 6.08
CA TYR A 28 0.86 5.36 5.70
C TYR A 28 0.02 6.07 6.74
N ARG A 29 -0.91 5.37 7.39
CA ARG A 29 -1.70 5.94 8.50
C ARG A 29 -0.79 6.36 9.64
N HIS A 30 0.19 5.52 10.00
CA HIS A 30 1.15 5.87 11.03
C HIS A 30 1.99 7.10 10.66
N LEU A 31 2.44 7.22 9.40
CA LEU A 31 3.13 8.42 8.92
C LEU A 31 2.25 9.68 9.00
N GLN A 32 0.95 9.54 8.74
CA GLN A 32 0.01 10.65 8.82
C GLN A 32 -0.16 11.16 10.26
N GLU A 33 -0.09 10.26 11.25
CA GLU A 33 -0.11 10.60 12.68
C GLU A 33 1.18 11.31 13.15
N GLN A 34 2.25 11.29 12.34
CA GLN A 34 3.56 11.85 12.69
C GLN A 34 3.85 13.24 12.11
N THR A 35 3.00 13.77 11.23
CA THR A 35 3.19 15.08 10.60
C THR A 35 1.97 15.98 10.83
N GLU A 36 2.24 17.25 11.12
CA GLU A 36 1.21 18.30 11.18
C GLU A 36 1.14 19.10 9.86
N ASN A 37 2.05 18.82 8.92
CA ASN A 37 2.13 19.54 7.66
C ASN A 37 0.90 19.22 6.78
N PRO A 38 0.06 20.23 6.46
CA PRO A 38 -1.20 20.00 5.74
C PRO A 38 -0.97 19.45 4.33
N TYR A 39 0.17 19.74 3.71
CA TYR A 39 0.51 19.21 2.39
C TYR A 39 0.85 17.72 2.47
N ILE A 40 1.66 17.31 3.46
CA ILE A 40 2.03 15.90 3.66
C ILE A 40 0.81 15.09 4.08
N GLN A 41 -0.02 15.63 4.98
CA GLN A 41 -1.30 15.00 5.33
C GLN A 41 -2.21 14.81 4.11
N LYS A 42 -2.33 15.81 3.23
CA LYS A 42 -3.14 15.69 2.01
C LYS A 42 -2.59 14.65 1.04
N TRP A 43 -1.26 14.58 0.91
CA TRP A 43 -0.59 13.59 0.06
C TRP A 43 -0.81 12.15 0.58
N LEU A 44 -0.60 11.94 1.88
CA LEU A 44 -0.86 10.65 2.54
C LEU A 44 -2.35 10.26 2.48
N THR A 45 -3.27 11.21 2.69
CA THR A 45 -4.72 10.98 2.54
C THR A 45 -5.08 10.48 1.15
N THR A 46 -4.47 11.08 0.11
CA THR A 46 -4.71 10.67 -1.28
C THR A 46 -4.23 9.24 -1.54
N LYS A 47 -3.05 8.89 -1.02
CA LYS A 47 -2.52 7.51 -1.11
C LYS A 47 -3.40 6.52 -0.36
N LEU A 48 -3.79 6.83 0.88
CA LEU A 48 -4.67 5.99 1.69
C LEU A 48 -5.99 5.71 0.98
N LYS A 49 -6.63 6.74 0.41
CA LYS A 49 -7.86 6.57 -0.38
C LYS A 49 -7.67 5.68 -1.59
N SER A 50 -6.54 5.79 -2.29
CA SER A 50 -6.23 4.89 -3.41
C SER A 50 -6.09 3.44 -2.96
N ILE A 51 -5.39 3.22 -1.84
CA ILE A 51 -5.19 1.88 -1.27
C ILE A 51 -6.51 1.28 -0.79
N ASP A 52 -7.39 2.08 -0.17
CA ASP A 52 -8.72 1.63 0.26
C ASP A 52 -9.57 1.14 -0.90
N ASN A 53 -9.63 1.92 -1.98
CA ASN A 53 -10.34 1.52 -3.19
C ASN A 53 -9.76 0.23 -3.76
N PHE A 54 -8.44 0.11 -3.83
CA PHE A 54 -7.77 -1.08 -4.33
C PHE A 54 -8.05 -2.31 -3.45
N ILE A 55 -8.00 -2.18 -2.12
CA ILE A 55 -8.33 -3.25 -1.18
C ILE A 55 -9.76 -3.75 -1.43
N LEU A 56 -10.71 -2.82 -1.55
CA LEU A 56 -12.11 -3.16 -1.80
C LEU A 56 -12.28 -3.88 -3.15
N GLU A 57 -11.64 -3.39 -4.22
CA GLU A 57 -11.66 -4.05 -5.53
C GLU A 57 -11.08 -5.49 -5.45
N VAL A 58 -9.99 -5.71 -4.71
CA VAL A 58 -9.39 -7.04 -4.49
C VAL A 58 -10.29 -7.96 -3.65
N GLN A 59 -10.93 -7.43 -2.60
CA GLN A 59 -11.86 -8.19 -1.75
C GLN A 59 -13.07 -8.68 -2.56
N VAL A 60 -13.66 -7.80 -3.37
CA VAL A 60 -14.76 -8.17 -4.28
C VAL A 60 -14.32 -9.27 -5.23
N HIS A 61 -13.10 -9.20 -5.79
CA HIS A 61 -12.58 -10.27 -6.65
C HIS A 61 -12.44 -11.61 -5.91
N LEU A 62 -11.93 -11.62 -4.68
CA LEU A 62 -11.84 -12.84 -3.87
C LEU A 62 -13.23 -13.42 -3.54
N GLU A 63 -14.19 -12.57 -3.18
CA GLU A 63 -15.57 -12.97 -2.91
C GLU A 63 -16.26 -13.56 -4.14
N THR A 64 -16.04 -12.99 -5.34
CA THR A 64 -16.58 -13.56 -6.59
C THR A 64 -15.97 -14.93 -6.93
N MET A 65 -14.80 -15.24 -6.40
CA MET A 65 -14.17 -16.56 -6.50
C MET A 65 -14.64 -17.53 -5.40
N GLY A 66 -15.54 -17.10 -4.50
CA GLY A 66 -15.99 -17.88 -3.34
C GLY A 66 -14.95 -18.01 -2.24
N ILE A 67 -13.98 -17.08 -2.18
CA ILE A 67 -12.84 -17.13 -1.26
C ILE A 67 -12.95 -15.99 -0.26
N GLU A 68 -12.87 -16.32 1.03
CA GLU A 68 -12.92 -15.34 2.10
C GLU A 68 -11.64 -14.48 2.10
N PRO A 69 -11.73 -13.14 2.03
CA PRO A 69 -10.56 -12.28 2.03
C PRO A 69 -9.79 -12.35 3.35
N VAL A 70 -8.45 -12.36 3.28
CA VAL A 70 -7.62 -12.33 4.48
C VAL A 70 -7.85 -11.03 5.26
N SER A 71 -8.05 -11.17 6.57
CA SER A 71 -8.13 -10.07 7.51
C SER A 71 -6.90 -10.05 8.42
N ILE A 72 -6.48 -8.85 8.83
CA ILE A 72 -5.42 -8.70 9.83
C ILE A 72 -6.04 -8.80 11.22
N SER A 73 -5.51 -9.67 12.06
CA SER A 73 -5.98 -9.80 13.44
C SER A 73 -5.58 -8.58 14.27
N LYS A 74 -6.33 -8.30 15.35
CA LYS A 74 -6.00 -7.22 16.30
C LYS A 74 -4.58 -7.35 16.87
N MET A 75 -4.09 -8.58 17.05
CA MET A 75 -2.74 -8.85 17.55
C MET A 75 -1.68 -8.48 16.51
N GLN A 76 -1.88 -8.83 15.24
CA GLN A 76 -0.98 -8.45 14.15
C GLN A 76 -0.92 -6.93 13.97
N LEU A 77 -2.07 -6.25 14.07
CA LEU A 77 -2.14 -4.78 14.08
C LEU A 77 -1.31 -4.17 15.21
N ARG A 78 -1.41 -4.71 16.43
CA ARG A 78 -0.60 -4.24 17.57
C ARG A 78 0.90 -4.42 17.33
N ILE A 79 1.32 -5.58 16.81
CA ILE A 79 2.73 -5.84 16.49
C ILE A 79 3.24 -4.84 15.44
N MET A 80 2.45 -4.59 14.40
CA MET A 80 2.81 -3.62 13.36
C MET A 80 2.96 -2.20 13.91
N LYS A 81 2.03 -1.76 14.77
CA LYS A 81 2.12 -0.46 15.43
C LYS A 81 3.36 -0.35 16.30
N LEU A 82 3.63 -1.37 17.12
CA LEU A 82 4.78 -1.39 18.02
C LEU A 82 6.11 -1.35 17.25
N MET A 83 6.21 -2.08 16.13
CA MET A 83 7.38 -2.01 15.25
C MET A 83 7.55 -0.63 14.60
N ALA A 84 6.45 0.04 14.25
CA ALA A 84 6.48 1.37 13.67
C ALA A 84 6.84 2.44 14.72
N GLU A 85 6.33 2.31 15.94
CA GLU A 85 6.68 3.14 17.10
C GLU A 85 8.15 2.97 17.49
N LEU A 86 8.69 1.75 17.50
CA LEU A 86 10.12 1.51 17.76
C LEU A 86 11.01 2.18 16.72
N LYS A 87 10.61 2.14 15.44
CA LYS A 87 11.32 2.86 14.38
C LYS A 87 11.25 4.37 14.59
N SER A 88 10.07 4.91 14.94
CA SER A 88 9.88 6.35 15.10
C SER A 88 10.53 6.92 16.34
N ILE A 89 10.70 6.16 17.43
CA ILE A 89 11.46 6.60 18.61
C ILE A 89 12.94 6.84 18.26
N MET A 90 13.50 6.12 17.29
CA MET A 90 14.87 6.32 16.82
C MET A 90 15.04 7.52 15.88
N THR A 91 13.96 8.12 15.37
CA THR A 91 14.03 9.14 14.33
C THR A 91 13.15 10.36 14.68
N ARG A 92 13.74 11.57 14.67
CA ARG A 92 13.01 12.82 14.97
C ARG A 92 11.79 12.98 14.07
N LYS A 93 10.68 13.47 14.63
CA LYS A 93 9.46 13.89 13.93
C LYS A 93 9.76 15.09 13.02
N ASP A 94 10.32 14.79 11.86
CA ASP A 94 10.65 15.75 10.81
C ASP A 94 9.83 15.41 9.56
N ASP A 95 9.29 16.43 8.91
CA ASP A 95 8.56 16.30 7.65
C ASP A 95 9.41 15.61 6.58
N GLU A 96 10.73 15.89 6.55
CA GLU A 96 11.65 15.23 5.62
C GLU A 96 11.75 13.73 5.91
N MET A 97 11.78 13.34 7.18
CA MET A 97 11.77 11.94 7.59
C MET A 97 10.46 11.24 7.18
N VAL A 98 9.32 11.89 7.40
CA VAL A 98 8.00 11.37 7.00
C VAL A 98 7.96 11.16 5.49
N ILE A 99 8.49 12.10 4.70
CA ILE A 99 8.61 11.96 3.25
C ILE A 99 9.53 10.80 2.87
N ARG A 100 10.70 10.69 3.49
CA ARG A 100 11.67 9.62 3.22
C ARG A 100 11.08 8.25 3.50
N GLU A 101 10.42 8.07 4.64
CA GLU A 101 9.80 6.79 4.99
C GLU A 101 8.58 6.51 4.09
N CYS A 102 7.82 7.53 3.68
CA CYS A 102 6.76 7.39 2.68
C CYS A 102 7.32 6.83 1.35
N LEU A 103 8.45 7.36 0.89
CA LEU A 103 9.13 6.89 -0.32
C LEU A 103 9.68 5.45 -0.16
N ASN A 104 10.15 5.08 1.03
CA ASN A 104 10.54 3.70 1.33
C ASN A 104 9.35 2.74 1.24
N ILE A 105 8.21 3.10 1.84
CA ILE A 105 6.97 2.31 1.76
C ILE A 105 6.50 2.21 0.30
N ASP A 106 6.54 3.31 -0.46
CA ASP A 106 6.23 3.33 -1.89
C ASP A 106 7.11 2.30 -2.63
N GLY A 107 8.43 2.31 -2.40
CA GLY A 107 9.36 1.38 -3.04
C GLY A 107 9.04 -0.09 -2.75
N VAL A 108 8.82 -0.44 -1.48
CA VAL A 108 8.48 -1.81 -1.07
C VAL A 108 7.13 -2.24 -1.66
N TYR A 109 6.14 -1.36 -1.62
CA TYR A 109 4.79 -1.66 -2.09
C TYR A 109 4.73 -1.78 -3.61
N LEU A 110 5.39 -0.86 -4.35
CA LEU A 110 5.51 -0.91 -5.80
C LEU A 110 6.24 -2.17 -6.28
N SER A 111 7.30 -2.57 -5.58
CA SER A 111 8.01 -3.83 -5.88
C SER A 111 7.06 -5.02 -5.74
N SER A 112 6.27 -5.06 -4.66
CA SER A 112 5.31 -6.13 -4.41
C SER A 112 4.19 -6.17 -5.47
N LEU A 113 3.60 -5.02 -5.79
CA LEU A 113 2.58 -4.89 -6.85
C LEU A 113 3.14 -5.30 -8.22
N SER A 114 4.36 -4.88 -8.55
CA SER A 114 5.00 -5.20 -9.83
C SER A 114 5.33 -6.68 -9.95
N ASN A 115 5.79 -7.32 -8.88
CA ASN A 115 6.07 -8.75 -8.85
C ASN A 115 4.79 -9.57 -9.05
N VAL A 116 3.71 -9.19 -8.36
CA VAL A 116 2.39 -9.82 -8.53
C VAL A 116 1.85 -9.62 -9.94
N LYS A 117 1.94 -8.41 -10.49
CA LYS A 117 1.49 -8.07 -11.84
C LYS A 117 2.18 -8.89 -12.95
N ARG A 118 3.45 -9.29 -12.74
CA ARG A 118 4.22 -10.13 -13.67
C ARG A 118 3.88 -11.62 -13.60
N SER A 119 3.05 -12.03 -12.63
CA SER A 119 2.68 -13.43 -12.48
C SER A 119 1.81 -13.91 -13.65
N ALA A 120 2.07 -15.12 -14.15
CA ALA A 120 1.37 -15.70 -15.30
C ALA A 120 -0.12 -15.98 -15.06
N VAL A 121 -0.59 -15.83 -13.81
CA VAL A 121 -1.99 -16.02 -13.39
C VAL A 121 -2.79 -14.72 -13.31
N VAL A 122 -2.21 -13.58 -13.67
CA VAL A 122 -2.90 -12.29 -13.66
C VAL A 122 -3.80 -12.19 -14.90
N THR A 123 -5.11 -12.08 -14.69
CA THR A 123 -6.09 -11.80 -15.75
C THR A 123 -6.02 -10.35 -16.20
N ASP A 124 -6.57 -10.03 -17.38
CA ASP A 124 -6.57 -8.65 -17.92
C ASP A 124 -7.19 -7.64 -16.95
N THR A 125 -8.28 -8.02 -16.26
CA THR A 125 -8.94 -7.17 -15.25
C THR A 125 -8.02 -6.89 -14.07
N LEU A 126 -7.34 -7.93 -13.54
CA LEU A 126 -6.39 -7.77 -12.44
C LEU A 126 -5.15 -6.98 -12.87
N TYR A 127 -4.70 -7.15 -14.12
CA TYR A 127 -3.60 -6.39 -14.69
C TYR A 127 -3.93 -4.88 -14.73
N GLN A 128 -5.14 -4.51 -15.14
CA GLN A 128 -5.61 -3.13 -15.14
C GLN A 128 -5.71 -2.57 -13.71
N LEU A 129 -6.28 -3.34 -12.79
CA LEU A 129 -6.37 -3.00 -11.37
C LEU A 129 -4.98 -2.69 -10.76
N TYR A 130 -4.00 -3.58 -10.96
CA TYR A 130 -2.62 -3.36 -10.51
C TYR A 130 -1.96 -2.17 -11.19
N SER A 131 -2.20 -1.97 -12.49
CA SER A 131 -1.62 -0.84 -13.23
C SER A 131 -2.14 0.49 -12.74
N LYS A 132 -3.46 0.61 -12.50
CA LYS A 132 -4.09 1.80 -11.92
C LYS A 132 -3.50 2.11 -10.54
N GLN A 133 -3.31 1.10 -9.71
CA GLN A 133 -2.74 1.29 -8.37
C GLN A 133 -1.26 1.68 -8.43
N ILE A 134 -0.45 1.06 -9.30
CA ILE A 134 0.96 1.43 -9.51
C ILE A 134 1.08 2.89 -9.93
N GLU A 135 0.25 3.34 -10.88
CA GLU A 135 0.25 4.73 -11.33
C GLU A 135 -0.20 5.70 -10.23
N ALA A 136 -1.20 5.31 -9.42
CA ALA A 136 -1.64 6.12 -8.30
C ALA A 136 -0.55 6.31 -7.23
N ILE A 137 0.27 5.28 -6.98
CA ILE A 137 1.39 5.34 -6.04
C ILE A 137 2.57 6.15 -6.62
N ARG A 138 2.88 5.99 -7.92
CA ARG A 138 3.95 6.72 -8.61
C ARG A 138 3.69 8.21 -8.77
N ARG A 139 2.45 8.67 -8.65
CA ARG A 139 2.12 10.10 -8.67
C ARG A 139 2.90 10.78 -7.55
N ARG A 140 3.86 11.61 -7.98
CA ARG A 140 4.70 12.41 -7.09
C ARG A 140 3.86 13.32 -6.19
N PRO A 141 4.39 13.72 -5.03
CA PRO A 141 3.77 14.75 -4.21
C PRO A 141 3.43 15.99 -5.04
N ILE A 142 2.37 16.70 -4.62
CA ILE A 142 1.84 17.89 -5.29
C ILE A 142 3.00 18.89 -5.49
N LYS A 143 3.12 19.52 -6.67
CA LYS A 143 4.14 20.56 -7.01
C LYS A 143 4.40 21.62 -5.92
N GLN A 144 3.43 21.82 -5.03
CA GLN A 144 3.52 22.72 -3.88
C GLN A 144 4.57 22.28 -2.83
N MET A 145 4.92 20.99 -2.75
CA MET A 145 6.01 20.48 -1.92
C MET A 145 7.40 20.77 -2.51
N GLU A 146 7.52 20.86 -3.84
CA GLU A 146 8.77 21.19 -4.52
C GLU A 146 9.15 22.67 -4.30
N ASN A 147 8.16 23.56 -4.16
CA ASN A 147 8.39 24.99 -3.97
C ASN A 147 8.74 25.41 -2.53
N HIS A 148 8.62 24.51 -1.55
CA HIS A 148 8.89 24.80 -0.13
C HIS A 148 10.19 24.17 0.41
N ASN A 149 11.14 23.80 -0.46
CA ASN A 149 12.43 23.20 -0.08
C ASN A 149 12.33 21.92 0.78
N VAL A 150 11.21 21.19 0.76
CA VAL A 150 11.05 19.94 1.55
C VAL A 150 11.70 18.73 0.86
N LEU A 151 12.23 18.90 -0.35
CA LEU A 151 12.83 17.83 -1.18
C LEU A 151 14.30 18.10 -1.54
N LEU A 152 14.91 19.16 -0.98
CA LEU A 152 16.31 19.53 -1.19
C LEU A 152 17.04 19.57 0.17
N GLY A 153 17.30 18.38 0.70
CA GLY A 153 18.12 18.10 1.88
C GLY A 153 18.77 16.73 1.74
#